data_AF-A0A392TY04-F1
#
_entry.id   AF-A0A392TY04-F1
#
_cell.length_a   1.000
_cell.length_b   1.000
_cell.length_c   1.000
_cell.angle_alpha   90.00
_cell.angle_beta   90.00
_cell.angle_gamma   90.00
#
_symmetry.space_group_name_H-M   'P 1'
#
loop_
_entity.id
_entity.type
_entity.pdbx_description
1 polymer ?
#
loop_
_entity_poly.entity_id
_entity_poly.type
_entity_poly.pdbx_seq_one_letter_code
_entity_poly.pdbx_strand_id
1 'polypeptide(L)' 'MRMAVDLGSFKPFRVGRGGMPVSILQYADDTLCIGEATVENLWGVKAVLRGFEMAS' A
#
# COMPACT_ATOMS: atom_id res chain seq x y z
N MET A 1 -4.87 2.26 -2.38
CA MET A 1 -4.44 1.17 -1.47
C MET A 1 -5.58 0.52 -0.68
N ARG A 2 -6.57 1.27 -0.15
CA ARG A 2 -7.65 0.68 0.66
C ARG A 2 -8.42 -0.45 -0.05
N MET A 3 -8.89 -0.22 -1.28
CA MET A 3 -9.52 -1.28 -2.09
C MET A 3 -8.59 -2.49 -2.35
N ALA A 4 -7.29 -2.28 -2.53
CA ALA A 4 -6.36 -3.39 -2.75
C ALA A 4 -6.22 -4.27 -1.50
N VAL A 5 -6.34 -3.66 -0.32
CA VAL A 5 -6.41 -4.38 0.97
C VAL A 5 -7.74 -5.11 1.11
N ASP A 6 -8.86 -4.44 0.82
CA ASP A 6 -10.20 -5.03 0.91
C ASP A 6 -10.36 -6.24 -0.04
N LEU A 7 -9.72 -6.20 -1.21
CA LEU A 7 -9.67 -7.29 -2.19
C LEU A 7 -8.59 -8.35 -1.89
N GLY A 8 -7.85 -8.21 -0.78
CA GLY A 8 -6.76 -9.14 -0.42
C GLY A 8 -5.55 -9.13 -1.36
N SER A 9 -5.50 -8.20 -2.32
CA SER A 9 -4.42 -8.05 -3.30
C SER A 9 -3.21 -7.30 -2.74
N PHE A 10 -3.34 -6.73 -1.54
CA PHE A 10 -2.25 -6.08 -0.83
C PHE A 10 -2.36 -6.32 0.68
N LYS A 11 -1.28 -6.81 1.30
CA LYS A 11 -1.22 -7.13 2.73
C LYS A 11 -0.74 -5.92 3.54
N PRO A 12 -1.59 -5.29 4.37
CA PRO A 12 -1.22 -4.13 5.17
C PRO A 12 -0.25 -4.51 6.29
N PHE A 13 0.58 -3.58 6.71
CA PHE A 13 1.46 -3.79 7.86
C PHE A 13 0.68 -3.55 9.16
N ARG A 14 0.79 -4.45 10.14
CA ARG A 14 0.06 -4.34 11.41
C ARG A 14 0.92 -3.63 12.45
N VAL A 15 0.40 -2.54 13.02
CA VAL A 15 1.14 -1.72 14.00
C VAL A 15 0.43 -1.67 15.35
N GLY A 16 1.23 -1.48 16.41
CA GLY A 16 0.75 -1.33 17.79
C GLY A 16 0.19 -2.62 18.40
N ARG A 17 -0.15 -2.57 19.70
CA ARG A 17 -0.66 -3.74 20.44
C ARG A 17 -2.00 -4.25 19.93
N GLY A 18 -2.81 -3.39 19.30
CA GLY A 18 -4.09 -3.75 18.69
C GLY A 18 -3.97 -4.30 17.26
N GLY A 19 -2.77 -4.34 16.68
CA GLY A 19 -2.55 -4.83 15.33
C GLY A 19 -3.34 -4.06 14.27
N MET A 20 -3.36 -2.72 14.39
CA MET A 20 -4.05 -1.83 13.46
C MET A 20 -3.41 -1.98 12.07
N PRO A 21 -4.16 -2.36 11.02
CA PRO A 21 -3.63 -2.44 9.67
C PRO A 21 -3.36 -1.03 9.12
N VAL A 22 -2.14 -0.80 8.68
CA VAL A 22 -1.71 0.42 7.99
C VAL A 22 -1.22 0.03 6.60
N SER A 23 -1.88 0.57 5.58
CA SER A 23 -1.53 0.34 4.16
C SER A 23 -1.01 1.57 3.43
N ILE A 24 -1.34 2.76 3.94
CA ILE A 24 -1.01 4.05 3.33
C ILE A 24 -0.91 5.12 4.42
N LEU A 25 0.07 6.01 4.29
CA LEU A 25 0.17 7.26 5.04
C LEU A 25 0.33 8.39 4.02
N GLN A 26 -0.54 9.39 4.09
CA GLN A 26 -0.47 10.58 3.25
C GLN A 26 -0.19 11.77 4.15
N TYR A 27 0.88 12.51 3.88
CA TYR A 27 1.24 13.72 4.61
C TYR A 27 1.77 14.79 3.66
N ALA A 28 1.13 15.96 3.65
CA ALA A 28 1.44 17.05 2.73
C ALA A 28 1.63 16.55 1.28
N ASP A 29 2.87 16.55 0.80
CA ASP A 29 3.23 16.20 -0.58
C ASP A 29 3.63 14.73 -0.77
N ASP A 30 3.88 13.99 0.31
CA ASP A 30 4.39 12.62 0.27
C ASP A 30 3.30 11.58 0.55
N THR A 31 3.33 10.49 -0.21
CA THR A 31 2.53 9.29 0.05
C THR A 31 3.43 8.09 0.30
N LEU A 32 3.34 7.51 1.50
CA LEU A 32 4.01 6.27 1.85
C LEU A 32 3.04 5.10 1.68
N CYS A 33 3.42 4.13 0.84
CA CYS A 33 2.77 2.82 0.78
C CYS A 33 3.46 1.86 1.76
N ILE A 34 2.70 1.26 2.68
CA ILE A 34 3.25 0.44 3.76
C ILE A 34 2.58 -0.93 3.71
N GLY A 35 3.35 -2.01 3.69
CA GLY A 35 2.81 -3.36 3.66
C GLY A 35 3.83 -4.37 4.16
N GLU A 36 3.42 -5.63 4.30
CA GLU A 36 4.33 -6.73 4.59
C GLU A 36 5.39 -6.89 3.49
N ALA A 37 6.59 -7.33 3.87
CA ALA A 37 7.71 -7.58 2.96
C ALA A 37 7.48 -8.86 2.13
N THR A 38 6.56 -8.76 1.16
CA THR A 38 6.15 -9.85 0.28
C THR A 38 6.29 -9.45 -1.18
N VAL A 39 6.51 -10.43 -2.06
CA VAL A 39 6.64 -10.19 -3.51
C VAL A 39 5.32 -9.67 -4.10
N GLU A 40 4.19 -10.15 -3.58
CA GLU A 40 2.85 -9.70 -3.99
C GLU A 40 2.66 -8.20 -3.73
N ASN A 41 3.07 -7.73 -2.55
CA ASN A 41 2.99 -6.30 -2.23
C ASN A 41 3.93 -5.45 -3.11
N LEU A 42 5.12 -5.95 -3.45
CA LEU A 42 6.02 -5.26 -4.37
C LEU A 42 5.39 -5.10 -5.76
N TRP A 43 4.72 -6.14 -6.27
CA TRP A 43 3.96 -6.05 -7.51
C TRP A 43 2.81 -5.06 -7.41
N GLY A 44 2.09 -5.04 -6.28
CA GLY A 44 1.03 -4.06 -6.01
C GLY A 44 1.54 -2.62 -6.08
N VAL A 45 2.66 -2.31 -5.41
CA VAL A 45 3.27 -0.97 -5.47
C VAL A 45 3.72 -0.62 -6.88
N LYS A 46 4.38 -1.55 -7.60
CA LYS A 46 4.80 -1.34 -8.98
C LYS A 46 3.62 -1.04 -9.91
N ALA A 47 2.50 -1.76 -9.75
CA ALA A 47 1.30 -1.53 -10.55
C ALA A 47 0.70 -0.14 -10.30
N VAL A 48 0.67 0.32 -9.04
CA VAL A 48 0.23 1.67 -8.68
C VAL A 48 1.13 2.74 -9.32
N LEU A 49 2.45 2.61 -9.17
CA LEU A 49 3.42 3.56 -9.74
C LEU A 49 3.32 3.63 -11.27
N ARG A 50 3.13 2.48 -11.94
CA ARG A 50 2.90 2.44 -13.39
C ARG A 50 1.60 3.14 -13.78
N GLY A 51 0.56 3.05 -12.97
CA GLY A 51 -0.69 3.79 -13.17
C GLY A 51 -0.49 5.31 -13.16
N PHE A 52 0.31 5.82 -12.21
CA PHE A 52 0.67 7.24 -12.15
C PHE A 52 1.49 7.69 -13.36
N GLU A 53 2.47 6.90 -13.78
CA GLU A 53 3.28 7.18 -14.97
C GLU A 53 2.41 7.29 -16.24
N MET A 54 1.36 6.47 -16.38
CA MET A 54 0.48 6.51 -17.55
C MET A 54 -0.54 7.67 -17.52
N ALA A 55 -0.82 8.23 -16.33
CA ALA A 55 -1.80 9.31 -16.15
C ALA A 55 -1.15 10.71 -16.18
N SER A 56 0.18 10.77 -16.29
CA SER A 56 1.00 11.99 -16.36
C SER A 56 1.63 12.15 -17.73
#